data_AF-M0QNX2-F1
#
_entry.id   AF-M0QNX2-F1
#
_cell.length_a   1.000
_cell.length_b   1.000
_cell.length_c   1.000
_cell.angle_alpha   90.00
_cell.angle_beta   90.00
_cell.angle_gamma   90.00
#
_symmetry.space_group_name_H-M   'P 1'
#
loop_
_entity.id
_entity.type
_entity.pdbx_description
1 polymer ?
#
loop_
_entity_poly.entity_id
_entity_poly.type
_entity_poly.pdbx_seq_one_letter_code
_entity_poly.pdbx_strand_id
1 'polypeptide(L)'
;MRAVLNSPIAGLAPWIVMSLFTGPGRFEEAVAGALGLALLVVFANWRLGNSVKLLEWFDTAFFLILAGIGLFASARVISWMELWGGEIANVALVAFALGSILIRRPFTLEYAKEATDPELWSSPIFIRTNYVITWAWVAAFGVSAIAGAIGDAVLDDAGNFWTGWIIQIGATVFAVSFTEFYPDYGPNKALAKMGVETDPPVSLVRLFDWIPAFVLIVGIMGLVTDSVSSTVGWVLVAVGAVAIGVMHRLFPAEKKAVADAVADAPRGQETPGAAQPPSTP
;
A
#
# COMPACT_ATOMS: atom_id res chain seq x y z
N MET A 1 -8.03 -5.25 13.83
CA MET A 1 -8.40 -3.84 13.56
C MET A 1 -7.21 -2.89 13.70
N ARG A 2 -6.48 -2.89 14.83
CA ARG A 2 -5.27 -2.06 15.02
C ARG A 2 -4.19 -2.26 13.95
N ALA A 3 -3.85 -3.52 13.60
CA ALA A 3 -2.83 -3.81 12.58
C ALA A 3 -3.15 -3.24 11.18
N VAL A 4 -4.44 -3.14 10.81
CA VAL A 4 -4.85 -2.62 9.50
C VAL A 4 -4.70 -1.08 9.47
N LEU A 5 -5.18 -0.38 10.50
CA LEU A 5 -5.05 1.07 10.64
C LEU A 5 -3.58 1.54 10.75
N ASN A 6 -2.72 0.64 11.22
CA ASN A 6 -1.30 0.91 11.38
C ASN A 6 -0.49 0.70 10.09
N SER A 7 -1.14 0.25 9.01
CA SER A 7 -0.50 0.07 7.71
C SER A 7 -0.55 1.35 6.85
N PRO A 8 0.51 1.66 6.07
CA PRO A 8 0.48 2.76 5.09
C PRO A 8 -0.67 2.63 4.08
N ILE A 9 -1.11 1.40 3.78
CA ILE A 9 -2.21 1.11 2.87
C ILE A 9 -3.54 1.67 3.39
N ALA A 10 -3.78 1.60 4.71
CA ALA A 10 -5.01 2.16 5.29
C ALA A 10 -5.09 3.69 5.11
N GLY A 11 -3.95 4.39 5.17
CA GLY A 11 -3.89 5.83 4.88
C GLY A 11 -4.12 6.17 3.40
N LEU A 12 -4.01 5.19 2.49
CA LEU A 12 -4.30 5.37 1.07
C LEU A 12 -5.73 4.97 0.70
N ALA A 13 -6.50 4.38 1.62
CA ALA A 13 -7.84 3.88 1.34
C ALA A 13 -8.83 4.96 0.84
N PRO A 14 -8.87 6.19 1.41
CA PRO A 14 -9.71 7.28 0.87
C PRO A 14 -9.41 7.62 -0.60
N TRP A 15 -8.13 7.58 -0.99
CA TRP A 15 -7.68 7.85 -2.36
C TRP A 15 -8.11 6.74 -3.33
N ILE A 16 -8.06 5.48 -2.88
CA ILE A 16 -8.57 4.33 -3.64
C ILE A 16 -10.09 4.44 -3.83
N VAL A 17 -10.83 4.85 -2.79
CA VAL A 17 -12.27 5.10 -2.94
C VAL A 17 -12.53 6.22 -3.95
N MET A 18 -11.81 7.34 -3.88
CA MET A 18 -11.97 8.39 -4.88
C MET A 18 -11.73 7.87 -6.29
N SER A 19 -10.63 7.13 -6.53
CA SER A 19 -10.30 6.66 -7.88
C SER A 19 -11.31 5.68 -8.46
N LEU A 20 -11.93 4.83 -7.62
CA LEU A 20 -12.96 3.87 -8.05
C LEU A 20 -14.30 4.53 -8.40
N PHE A 21 -14.60 5.67 -7.80
CA PHE A 21 -15.89 6.34 -7.97
C PHE A 21 -15.83 7.53 -8.95
N THR A 22 -14.64 8.05 -9.23
CA THR A 22 -14.45 9.17 -10.16
C THR A 22 -14.88 8.75 -11.57
N GLY A 23 -15.71 9.59 -12.18
CA GLY A 23 -16.27 9.39 -13.51
C GLY A 23 -17.30 10.48 -13.82
N PRO A 24 -17.77 10.56 -15.08
CA PRO A 24 -18.70 11.61 -15.51
C PRO A 24 -19.96 11.65 -14.64
N GLY A 25 -20.26 12.79 -14.03
CA GLY A 25 -21.42 13.00 -13.16
C GLY A 25 -21.31 12.39 -11.75
N ARG A 26 -20.15 11.83 -11.37
CA ARG A 26 -19.97 11.12 -10.09
C ARG A 26 -19.00 11.82 -9.14
N PHE A 27 -18.60 13.06 -9.44
CA PHE A 27 -17.64 13.81 -8.62
C PHE A 27 -18.07 13.92 -7.15
N GLU A 28 -19.32 14.32 -6.89
CA GLU A 28 -19.82 14.51 -5.54
C GLU A 28 -19.86 13.19 -4.75
N GLU A 29 -20.26 12.09 -5.40
CA GLU A 29 -20.29 10.75 -4.79
C GLU A 29 -18.88 10.29 -4.42
N ALA A 30 -17.92 10.46 -5.34
CA ALA A 30 -16.52 10.07 -5.13
C ALA A 30 -15.89 10.86 -3.97
N VAL A 31 -16.10 12.17 -3.95
CA VAL A 31 -15.56 13.06 -2.91
C VAL A 31 -16.24 12.79 -1.57
N ALA A 32 -17.56 12.62 -1.53
CA ALA A 32 -18.28 12.32 -0.30
C ALA A 32 -17.88 10.95 0.28
N GLY A 33 -17.71 9.93 -0.57
CA GLY A 33 -17.23 8.61 -0.17
C GLY A 33 -15.81 8.65 0.39
N ALA A 34 -14.90 9.34 -0.30
CA ALA A 34 -13.52 9.50 0.15
C ALA A 34 -13.42 10.31 1.46
N LEU A 35 -14.14 11.43 1.57
CA LEU A 35 -14.20 12.23 2.79
C LEU A 35 -14.80 11.44 3.96
N GLY A 36 -15.89 10.71 3.71
CA GLY A 36 -16.52 9.86 4.71
C GLY A 36 -15.57 8.79 5.25
N LEU A 37 -14.78 8.17 4.36
CA LEU A 37 -13.76 7.21 4.77
C LEU A 37 -12.60 7.86 5.52
N ALA A 38 -12.10 9.01 5.07
CA ALA A 38 -11.03 9.75 5.75
C ALA A 38 -11.45 10.14 7.18
N LEU A 39 -12.64 10.70 7.34
CA LEU A 39 -13.21 11.04 8.65
C LEU A 39 -13.43 9.80 9.53
N LEU A 40 -13.84 8.67 8.94
CA LEU A 40 -14.00 7.41 9.65
C LEU A 40 -12.66 6.88 10.18
N VAL A 41 -11.59 6.97 9.39
CA VAL A 41 -10.23 6.60 9.81
C VAL A 41 -9.76 7.48 10.96
N VAL A 42 -9.89 8.81 10.82
CA VAL A 42 -9.55 9.77 11.90
C VAL A 42 -10.35 9.49 13.17
N PHE A 43 -11.66 9.26 13.05
CA PHE A 43 -12.53 8.93 14.17
C PHE A 43 -12.13 7.60 14.82
N ALA A 44 -11.81 6.57 14.03
CA ALA A 44 -11.38 5.28 14.54
C ALA A 44 -10.05 5.39 15.30
N ASN A 45 -9.07 6.16 14.78
CA ASN A 45 -7.80 6.39 15.47
C ASN A 45 -8.01 7.14 16.78
N TRP A 46 -8.83 8.20 16.78
CA TRP A 46 -9.19 8.93 18.01
C TRP A 46 -9.88 8.03 19.04
N ARG A 47 -10.84 7.19 18.62
CA ARG A 47 -11.56 6.25 19.49
C ARG A 47 -10.66 5.16 20.07
N LEU A 48 -9.63 4.73 19.33
CA LEU A 48 -8.70 3.69 19.75
C LEU A 48 -7.50 4.25 20.55
N GLY A 49 -7.39 5.56 20.68
CA GLY A 49 -6.28 6.23 21.35
C GLY A 49 -4.98 6.29 20.53
N ASN A 50 -5.07 6.03 19.23
CA ASN A 50 -3.94 6.14 18.30
C ASN A 50 -3.70 7.61 17.92
N SER A 51 -2.45 7.94 17.58
CA SER A 51 -2.14 9.24 16.97
C SER A 51 -2.69 9.33 15.55
N VAL A 52 -3.34 10.45 15.22
CA VAL A 52 -3.73 10.76 13.84
C VAL A 52 -2.47 11.12 13.04
N LYS A 53 -2.25 10.41 11.93
CA LYS A 53 -1.00 10.49 11.15
C LYS A 53 -1.02 11.64 10.16
N LEU A 54 0.16 12.05 9.70
CA LEU A 54 0.34 13.15 8.76
C LEU A 54 -0.48 12.94 7.46
N LEU A 55 -0.55 11.70 6.96
CA LEU A 55 -1.32 11.37 5.77
C LEU A 55 -2.84 11.50 6.01
N GLU A 56 -3.33 11.18 7.20
CA GLU A 56 -4.75 11.29 7.60
C GLU A 56 -5.18 12.76 7.80
N TRP A 57 -4.24 13.63 8.21
CA TRP A 57 -4.50 15.07 8.20
C TRP A 57 -4.54 15.62 6.78
N PHE A 58 -3.62 15.16 5.95
CA PHE A 58 -3.51 15.61 4.57
C PHE A 58 -4.71 15.19 3.72
N ASP A 59 -5.11 13.92 3.79
CA ASP A 59 -6.24 13.39 3.02
C ASP A 59 -7.55 14.06 3.44
N THR A 60 -7.79 14.23 4.74
CA THR A 60 -8.98 14.89 5.28
C THR A 60 -9.03 16.35 4.81
N ALA A 61 -7.92 17.08 4.89
CA ALA A 61 -7.86 18.45 4.39
C ALA A 61 -8.11 18.53 2.88
N PHE A 62 -7.49 17.64 2.10
CA PHE A 62 -7.67 17.57 0.65
C PHE A 62 -9.13 17.29 0.27
N PHE A 63 -9.76 16.27 0.87
CA PHE A 63 -11.15 15.91 0.58
C PHE A 63 -12.15 16.93 1.12
N LEU A 64 -11.86 17.64 2.20
CA LEU A 64 -12.67 18.78 2.65
C LEU A 64 -12.65 19.93 1.63
N ILE A 65 -11.49 20.22 1.04
CA ILE A 65 -11.36 21.23 -0.02
C ILE A 65 -12.16 20.79 -1.26
N LEU A 66 -12.02 19.54 -1.69
CA LEU A 66 -12.80 19.02 -2.82
C LEU A 66 -14.30 19.02 -2.54
N ALA A 67 -14.74 18.68 -1.32
CA ALA A 67 -16.14 18.74 -0.94
C ALA A 67 -16.67 20.17 -0.98
N GLY A 68 -15.90 21.14 -0.50
CA GLY A 68 -16.22 22.56 -0.64
C GLY A 68 -16.35 22.99 -2.10
N ILE A 69 -15.44 22.54 -2.98
CA ILE A 69 -15.53 22.78 -4.42
C ILE A 69 -16.83 22.18 -4.99
N GLY A 70 -17.16 20.93 -4.64
CA GLY A 70 -18.40 20.28 -5.08
C GLY A 70 -19.65 21.05 -4.64
N LEU A 71 -19.67 21.59 -3.43
CA LEU A 71 -20.83 22.31 -2.89
C LEU A 71 -21.00 23.74 -3.45
N PHE A 72 -19.91 24.43 -3.78
CA PHE A 72 -19.94 25.87 -4.06
C PHE A 72 -19.48 26.27 -5.46
N ALA A 73 -18.84 25.39 -6.23
CA ALA A 73 -18.29 25.73 -7.53
C ALA A 73 -19.34 25.62 -8.66
N SER A 74 -19.07 26.32 -9.76
CA SER A 74 -19.92 26.24 -10.96
C SER A 74 -19.80 24.87 -11.66
N ALA A 75 -20.82 24.49 -12.44
CA ALA A 75 -20.81 23.25 -13.23
C ALA A 75 -19.56 23.12 -14.14
N ARG A 76 -19.05 24.23 -14.69
CA ARG A 76 -17.79 24.21 -15.48
C ARG A 76 -16.59 23.75 -14.67
N VAL A 77 -16.49 24.20 -13.42
CA VAL A 77 -15.39 23.81 -12.53
C VAL A 77 -15.54 22.35 -12.11
N ILE A 78 -16.77 21.91 -11.83
CA ILE A 78 -17.05 20.50 -11.50
C ILE A 78 -16.68 19.60 -12.68
N SER A 79 -17.08 19.92 -13.91
CA SER A 79 -16.68 19.14 -15.09
C SER A 79 -15.17 19.14 -15.31
N TRP A 80 -14.47 20.23 -14.99
CA TRP A 80 -13.00 20.26 -15.03
C TRP A 80 -12.39 19.36 -13.95
N MET A 81 -12.97 19.33 -12.74
CA MET A 81 -12.57 18.42 -11.66
C MET A 81 -12.86 16.96 -12.00
N GLU A 82 -13.93 16.66 -12.73
CA GLU A 82 -14.23 15.30 -13.20
C GLU A 82 -13.17 14.77 -14.17
N LEU A 83 -12.59 15.67 -14.99
CA LEU A 83 -11.54 15.33 -15.93
C LEU A 83 -10.17 15.25 -15.23
N TRP A 84 -9.80 16.27 -14.47
CA TRP A 84 -8.45 16.43 -13.91
C TRP A 84 -8.31 15.94 -12.47
N GLY A 85 -9.40 15.52 -11.82
CA GLY A 85 -9.41 15.17 -10.40
C GLY A 85 -8.44 14.04 -10.05
N GLY A 86 -8.31 13.04 -10.92
CA GLY A 86 -7.34 11.96 -10.77
C GLY A 86 -5.89 12.46 -10.83
N GLU A 87 -5.58 13.31 -11.80
CA GLU A 87 -4.23 13.89 -11.94
C GLU A 87 -3.89 14.83 -10.77
N ILE A 88 -4.86 15.66 -10.34
CA ILE A 88 -4.70 16.53 -9.17
C ILE A 88 -4.43 15.68 -7.92
N ALA A 89 -5.12 14.57 -7.74
CA ALA A 89 -4.89 13.66 -6.62
C ALA A 89 -3.48 13.03 -6.67
N ASN A 90 -3.03 12.57 -7.85
CA ASN A 90 -1.68 12.03 -8.03
C ASN A 90 -0.60 13.08 -7.72
N VAL A 91 -0.73 14.29 -8.26
CA VAL A 91 0.18 15.41 -8.00
C VAL A 91 0.16 15.81 -6.52
N ALA A 92 -1.01 15.82 -5.88
CA ALA A 92 -1.15 16.12 -4.47
C ALA A 92 -0.40 15.09 -3.60
N LEU A 93 -0.49 13.79 -3.93
CA LEU A 93 0.24 12.72 -3.23
C LEU A 93 1.76 12.83 -3.43
N VAL A 94 2.23 13.16 -4.64
CA VAL A 94 3.66 13.45 -4.90
C VAL A 94 4.12 14.62 -4.03
N ALA A 95 3.39 15.73 -4.06
CA ALA A 95 3.70 16.93 -3.31
C ALA A 95 3.69 16.69 -1.80
N PHE A 96 2.75 15.88 -1.30
CA PHE A 96 2.70 15.46 0.09
C PHE A 96 3.91 14.62 0.49
N ALA A 97 4.22 13.57 -0.28
CA ALA A 97 5.31 12.66 0.04
C ALA A 97 6.67 13.40 0.00
N LEU A 98 6.89 14.24 -1.02
CA LEU A 98 8.06 15.13 -1.09
C LEU A 98 8.07 16.15 0.04
N GLY A 99 6.94 16.78 0.32
CA GLY A 99 6.77 17.75 1.41
C GLY A 99 7.16 17.15 2.76
N SER A 100 6.75 15.91 3.03
CA SER A 100 7.12 15.16 4.24
C SER A 100 8.64 14.99 4.38
N ILE A 101 9.34 14.72 3.28
CA ILE A 101 10.81 14.66 3.24
C ILE A 101 11.42 16.04 3.50
N LEU A 102 10.89 17.10 2.86
CA LEU A 102 11.40 18.47 2.97
C LEU A 102 11.29 19.03 4.39
N ILE A 103 10.20 18.71 5.10
CA ILE A 103 10.04 19.06 6.53
C ILE A 103 10.79 18.11 7.47
N ARG A 104 11.61 17.20 6.92
CA ARG A 104 12.42 16.19 7.62
C ARG A 104 11.62 15.19 8.44
N ARG A 105 10.36 14.96 8.08
CA ARG A 105 9.45 13.99 8.72
C ARG A 105 8.81 13.10 7.65
N PRO A 106 9.56 12.13 7.08
CA PRO A 106 9.03 11.23 6.08
C PRO A 106 7.72 10.60 6.58
N PHE A 107 6.65 10.65 5.79
CA PHE A 107 5.32 10.26 6.28
C PHE A 107 5.25 8.80 6.75
N THR A 108 6.11 7.93 6.20
CA THR A 108 6.18 6.51 6.57
C THR A 108 6.68 6.31 8.00
N LEU A 109 7.41 7.29 8.56
CA LEU A 109 8.01 7.21 9.89
C LEU A 109 6.95 7.04 10.99
N GLU A 110 5.81 7.71 10.87
CA GLU A 110 4.74 7.64 11.86
C GLU A 110 4.07 6.27 11.87
N TYR A 111 3.91 5.65 10.71
CA TYR A 111 3.43 4.26 10.59
C TYR A 111 4.47 3.27 11.14
N ALA A 112 5.75 3.45 10.78
CA ALA A 112 6.81 2.53 11.21
C ALA A 112 7.01 2.52 12.73
N LYS A 113 6.84 3.66 13.41
CA LYS A 113 6.94 3.76 14.87
C LYS A 113 5.91 2.92 15.61
N GLU A 114 4.74 2.68 15.03
CA GLU A 114 3.71 1.85 15.65
C GLU A 114 4.02 0.35 15.58
N ALA A 115 4.91 -0.06 14.67
CA ALA A 115 5.33 -1.44 14.46
C ALA A 115 6.75 -1.73 14.98
N THR A 116 7.42 -0.75 15.59
CA THR A 116 8.83 -0.83 16.02
C THR A 116 8.97 -0.36 17.45
N ASP A 117 9.86 -1.00 18.23
CA ASP A 117 10.10 -0.62 19.61
C ASP A 117 10.58 0.84 19.76
N PRO A 118 10.10 1.58 20.79
CA PRO A 118 10.46 2.99 21.00
C PRO A 118 11.95 3.28 21.10
N GLU A 119 12.74 2.31 21.57
CA GLU A 119 14.20 2.42 21.68
C GLU A 119 14.89 2.58 20.31
N LEU A 120 14.28 2.05 19.25
CA LEU A 120 14.82 2.10 17.89
C LEU A 120 14.35 3.33 17.11
N TRP A 121 13.39 4.11 17.62
CA TRP A 121 12.78 5.24 16.90
C TRP A 121 13.78 6.34 16.54
N SER A 122 14.84 6.49 17.32
CA SER A 122 15.91 7.48 17.11
C SER A 122 17.12 6.91 16.36
N SER A 123 17.10 5.61 16.04
CA SER A 123 18.21 4.96 15.34
C SER A 123 18.40 5.58 13.95
N PRO A 124 19.65 5.95 13.57
CA PRO A 124 19.94 6.47 12.24
C PRO A 124 19.55 5.50 11.12
N ILE A 125 19.63 4.19 11.38
CA ILE A 125 19.22 3.14 10.44
C ILE A 125 17.71 3.19 10.24
N PHE A 126 16.93 3.23 11.32
CA PHE A 126 15.47 3.30 11.27
C PHE A 126 14.97 4.55 10.52
N ILE A 127 15.57 5.70 10.82
CA ILE A 127 15.23 6.96 10.14
C ILE A 127 15.59 6.87 8.65
N ARG A 128 16.80 6.40 8.30
CA ARG A 128 17.24 6.27 6.91
C ARG A 128 16.36 5.30 6.12
N THR A 129 15.94 4.19 6.73
CA THR A 129 15.01 3.23 6.11
C THR A 129 13.71 3.92 5.72
N ASN A 130 13.12 4.70 6.62
CA ASN A 130 11.89 5.45 6.34
C ASN A 130 12.05 6.51 5.25
N TYR A 131 13.20 7.19 5.17
CA TYR A 131 13.46 8.08 4.03
C TYR A 131 13.50 7.33 2.70
N VAL A 132 14.16 6.17 2.64
CA VAL A 132 14.24 5.40 1.40
C VAL A 132 12.87 4.87 0.98
N ILE A 133 12.08 4.37 1.93
CA ILE A 133 10.71 3.94 1.67
C ILE A 133 9.85 5.12 1.21
N THR A 134 9.95 6.28 1.85
CA THR A 134 9.21 7.48 1.42
C THR A 134 9.62 7.92 0.01
N TRP A 135 10.90 7.82 -0.37
CA TRP A 135 11.34 8.06 -1.75
C TRP A 135 10.77 7.05 -2.75
N ALA A 136 10.60 5.78 -2.36
CA ALA A 136 9.91 4.80 -3.19
C ALA A 136 8.43 5.18 -3.42
N TRP A 137 7.75 5.70 -2.40
CA TRP A 137 6.40 6.25 -2.53
C TRP A 137 6.35 7.49 -3.43
N VAL A 138 7.30 8.42 -3.30
CA VAL A 138 7.43 9.56 -4.23
C VAL A 138 7.57 9.08 -5.66
N ALA A 139 8.42 8.08 -5.91
CA ALA A 139 8.62 7.51 -7.24
C ALA A 139 7.34 6.83 -7.75
N ALA A 140 6.63 6.08 -6.91
CA ALA A 140 5.38 5.42 -7.30
C ALA A 140 4.28 6.43 -7.66
N PHE A 141 4.05 7.44 -6.82
CA PHE A 141 3.09 8.50 -7.14
C PHE A 141 3.52 9.32 -8.36
N GLY A 142 4.83 9.54 -8.55
CA GLY A 142 5.37 10.21 -9.73
C GLY A 142 5.13 9.40 -11.01
N VAL A 143 5.32 8.08 -10.97
CA VAL A 143 4.97 7.18 -12.08
C VAL A 143 3.47 7.23 -12.36
N SER A 144 2.62 7.23 -11.33
CA SER A 144 1.17 7.34 -11.50
C SER A 144 0.74 8.68 -12.14
N ALA A 145 1.31 9.81 -11.68
CA ALA A 145 1.04 11.14 -12.25
C ALA A 145 1.50 11.21 -13.71
N ILE A 146 2.71 10.73 -14.02
CA ILE A 146 3.21 10.73 -15.40
C ILE A 146 2.34 9.84 -16.29
N ALA A 147 1.92 8.67 -15.80
CA ALA A 147 1.02 7.79 -16.54
C ALA A 147 -0.33 8.45 -16.79
N GLY A 148 -0.96 9.03 -15.76
CA GLY A 148 -2.21 9.78 -15.86
C GLY A 148 -2.12 10.91 -16.88
N ALA A 149 -1.11 11.78 -16.74
CA ALA A 149 -0.86 12.86 -17.69
C ALA A 149 -0.66 12.38 -19.14
N ILE A 150 -0.01 11.23 -19.37
CA ILE A 150 0.10 10.64 -20.71
C ILE A 150 -1.28 10.16 -21.20
N GLY A 151 -2.07 9.52 -20.35
CA GLY A 151 -3.44 9.11 -20.67
C GLY A 151 -4.31 10.30 -21.10
N ASP A 152 -4.28 11.37 -20.33
CA ASP A 152 -5.09 12.56 -20.57
C ASP A 152 -4.59 13.35 -21.78
N ALA A 153 -3.29 13.67 -21.83
CA ALA A 153 -2.76 14.60 -22.82
C ALA A 153 -2.40 13.96 -24.17
N VAL A 154 -2.08 12.67 -24.19
CA VAL A 154 -1.62 11.97 -25.41
C VAL A 154 -2.69 11.02 -25.94
N LEU A 155 -3.42 10.32 -25.06
CA LEU A 155 -4.44 9.35 -25.46
C LEU A 155 -5.86 9.93 -25.49
N ASP A 156 -6.06 11.12 -24.91
CA ASP A 156 -7.39 11.76 -24.73
C ASP A 156 -8.38 10.82 -24.03
N ASP A 157 -7.86 9.99 -23.12
CA ASP A 157 -8.60 8.93 -22.42
C ASP A 157 -8.08 8.76 -20.99
N ALA A 158 -8.68 9.53 -20.07
CA ALA A 158 -8.41 9.44 -18.63
C ALA A 158 -8.74 8.07 -18.02
N GLY A 159 -9.67 7.35 -18.65
CA GLY A 159 -10.10 6.02 -18.24
C GLY A 159 -9.25 4.89 -18.83
N ASN A 160 -8.19 5.22 -19.57
CA ASN A 160 -7.43 4.24 -20.32
C ASN A 160 -6.93 3.12 -19.41
N PHE A 161 -7.14 1.88 -19.84
CA PHE A 161 -6.82 0.69 -19.06
C PHE A 161 -5.36 0.68 -18.57
N TRP A 162 -4.39 1.06 -19.41
CA TRP A 162 -2.98 1.00 -19.03
C TRP A 162 -2.55 2.20 -18.18
N THR A 163 -2.79 3.41 -18.66
CA THR A 163 -2.30 4.64 -18.02
C THR A 163 -3.18 5.07 -16.85
N GLY A 164 -4.48 4.86 -16.93
CA GLY A 164 -5.45 5.17 -15.88
C GLY A 164 -5.49 4.14 -14.75
N TRP A 165 -5.15 2.87 -15.03
CA TRP A 165 -5.32 1.79 -14.05
C TRP A 165 -4.05 0.95 -13.84
N ILE A 166 -3.62 0.18 -14.85
CA ILE A 166 -2.61 -0.87 -14.63
C ILE A 166 -1.27 -0.29 -14.14
N ILE A 167 -0.77 0.78 -14.76
CA ILE A 167 0.51 1.37 -14.36
C ILE A 167 0.42 1.95 -12.94
N GLN A 168 -0.67 2.64 -12.61
CA GLN A 168 -0.84 3.28 -11.30
C GLN A 168 -0.99 2.24 -10.16
N ILE A 169 -1.79 1.20 -10.39
CA ILE A 169 -1.93 0.09 -9.44
C ILE A 169 -0.59 -0.65 -9.30
N GLY A 170 0.10 -0.94 -10.41
CA GLY A 170 1.41 -1.60 -10.39
C GLY A 170 2.46 -0.80 -9.60
N ALA A 171 2.52 0.51 -9.80
CA ALA A 171 3.41 1.40 -9.05
C ALA A 171 3.10 1.39 -7.54
N THR A 172 1.81 1.39 -7.19
CA THR A 172 1.35 1.35 -5.79
C THR A 172 1.68 0.01 -5.14
N VAL A 173 1.38 -1.11 -5.80
CA VAL A 173 1.69 -2.46 -5.29
C VAL A 173 3.20 -2.64 -5.14
N PHE A 174 4.00 -2.10 -6.07
CA PHE A 174 5.45 -2.08 -5.94
C PHE A 174 5.90 -1.29 -4.69
N ALA A 175 5.36 -0.10 -4.45
CA ALA A 175 5.70 0.69 -3.26
C ALA A 175 5.34 -0.01 -1.95
N VAL A 176 4.19 -0.70 -1.92
CA VAL A 176 3.78 -1.56 -0.79
C VAL A 176 4.78 -2.70 -0.60
N SER A 177 5.05 -3.48 -1.65
CA SER A 177 5.99 -4.59 -1.59
C SER A 177 7.39 -4.13 -1.17
N PHE A 178 7.84 -2.98 -1.65
CA PHE A 178 9.11 -2.36 -1.23
C PHE A 178 9.09 -1.92 0.23
N THR A 179 7.97 -1.40 0.73
CA THR A 179 7.80 -1.01 2.14
C THR A 179 7.93 -2.20 3.08
N GLU A 180 7.42 -3.37 2.68
CA GLU A 180 7.54 -4.62 3.44
C GLU A 180 8.95 -5.23 3.31
N PHE A 181 9.52 -5.21 2.11
CA PHE A 181 10.82 -5.85 1.81
C PHE A 181 12.03 -5.07 2.36
N TYR A 182 12.03 -3.75 2.24
CA TYR A 182 13.24 -2.94 2.44
C TYR A 182 13.75 -2.88 3.90
N PRO A 183 12.89 -2.87 4.95
CA PRO A 183 13.34 -2.90 6.34
C PRO A 183 14.21 -4.10 6.69
N ASP A 184 13.95 -5.26 6.09
CA ASP A 184 14.74 -6.47 6.32
C ASP A 184 15.96 -6.55 5.40
N TYR A 185 15.90 -5.94 4.21
CA TYR A 185 17.00 -5.99 3.25
C TYR A 185 18.08 -4.95 3.52
N GLY A 186 17.70 -3.67 3.66
CA GLY A 186 18.63 -2.53 3.69
C GLY A 186 19.55 -2.55 4.92
N PRO A 187 18.99 -2.52 6.14
CA PRO A 187 19.72 -2.66 7.40
C PRO A 187 20.61 -3.91 7.46
N ASN A 188 20.06 -5.10 7.18
CA ASN A 188 20.83 -6.35 7.26
C ASN A 188 22.01 -6.37 6.28
N LYS A 189 21.82 -5.87 5.06
CA LYS A 189 22.93 -5.73 4.09
C LYS A 189 24.00 -4.75 4.56
N ALA A 190 23.62 -3.67 5.25
CA ALA A 190 24.58 -2.71 5.79
C ALA A 190 25.37 -3.30 6.96
N LEU A 191 24.70 -4.01 7.88
CA LEU A 191 25.29 -4.68 9.03
C LEU A 191 26.20 -5.85 8.62
N ALA A 192 25.78 -6.68 7.66
CA ALA A 192 26.59 -7.77 7.12
C ALA A 192 27.89 -7.26 6.48
N LYS A 193 27.85 -6.10 5.79
CA LYS A 193 29.06 -5.44 5.27
C LYS A 193 30.02 -4.96 6.35
N MET A 194 29.53 -4.73 7.57
CA MET A 194 30.32 -4.37 8.74
C MET A 194 30.82 -5.59 9.51
N GLY A 195 30.56 -6.82 9.04
CA GLY A 195 30.93 -8.06 9.71
C GLY A 195 30.09 -8.38 10.95
N VAL A 196 28.97 -7.68 11.14
CA VAL A 196 28.00 -7.99 12.19
C VAL A 196 27.17 -9.19 11.72
N GLU A 197 27.04 -10.19 12.58
CA GLU A 197 26.19 -11.34 12.31
C GLU A 197 24.73 -10.87 12.21
N THR A 198 24.07 -11.19 11.10
CA THR A 198 22.69 -10.84 10.83
C THR A 198 21.92 -12.06 10.34
N ASP A 199 20.60 -11.95 10.36
CA ASP A 199 19.72 -12.89 9.67
C ASP A 199 20.14 -13.08 8.20
N PRO A 200 19.86 -14.26 7.62
CA PRO A 200 20.24 -14.58 6.25
C PRO A 200 19.70 -13.53 5.26
N PRO A 201 20.45 -13.22 4.18
CA PRO A 201 20.09 -12.15 3.26
C PRO A 201 18.75 -12.43 2.58
N VAL A 202 17.82 -11.48 2.73
CA VAL A 202 16.50 -11.55 2.08
C VAL A 202 16.68 -11.58 0.56
N SER A 203 16.03 -12.54 -0.10
CA SER A 203 16.08 -12.69 -1.56
C SER A 203 15.42 -11.50 -2.26
N LEU A 204 16.09 -10.92 -3.26
CA LEU A 204 15.54 -9.87 -4.12
C LEU A 204 14.28 -10.31 -4.86
N VAL A 205 14.06 -11.62 -5.01
CA VAL A 205 12.85 -12.17 -5.65
C VAL A 205 11.60 -11.78 -4.87
N ARG A 206 11.68 -11.68 -3.53
CA ARG A 206 10.52 -11.32 -2.69
C ARG A 206 9.90 -9.98 -3.03
N LEU A 207 10.69 -9.03 -3.51
CA LEU A 207 10.21 -7.72 -3.97
C LEU A 207 9.26 -7.82 -5.19
N PHE A 208 9.32 -8.93 -5.92
CA PHE A 208 8.60 -9.14 -7.18
C PHE A 208 7.61 -10.31 -7.11
N ASP A 209 7.37 -10.89 -5.94
CA ASP A 209 6.43 -12.01 -5.74
C ASP A 209 5.00 -11.67 -6.18
N TRP A 210 4.64 -10.38 -6.18
CA TRP A 210 3.34 -9.89 -6.61
C TRP A 210 3.15 -9.90 -8.14
N ILE A 211 4.23 -9.89 -8.93
CA ILE A 211 4.17 -9.72 -10.40
C ILE A 211 3.31 -10.83 -11.06
N PRO A 212 3.48 -12.13 -10.76
CA PRO A 212 2.72 -13.17 -11.44
C PRO A 212 1.21 -13.08 -11.19
N ALA A 213 0.81 -12.80 -9.95
CA ALA A 213 -0.59 -12.58 -9.60
C ALA A 213 -1.14 -11.32 -10.29
N PHE A 214 -0.35 -10.24 -10.32
CA PHE A 214 -0.74 -9.02 -11.00
C PHE A 214 -0.91 -9.20 -12.51
N VAL A 215 0.03 -9.84 -13.19
CA VAL A 215 -0.05 -10.14 -14.64
C VAL A 215 -1.27 -10.99 -14.96
N LEU A 216 -1.58 -11.99 -14.12
CA LEU A 216 -2.78 -12.81 -14.25
C LEU A 216 -4.05 -11.95 -14.13
N ILE A 217 -4.14 -11.11 -13.09
CA ILE A 217 -5.29 -10.23 -12.86
C ILE A 217 -5.44 -9.22 -14.01
N VAL A 218 -4.36 -8.62 -14.49
CA VAL A 218 -4.37 -7.70 -15.64
C VAL A 218 -4.91 -8.40 -16.88
N GLY A 219 -4.47 -9.64 -17.14
CA GLY A 219 -4.99 -10.44 -18.26
C GLY A 219 -6.49 -10.72 -18.14
N ILE A 220 -6.96 -11.12 -16.96
CA ILE A 220 -8.39 -11.38 -16.71
C ILE A 220 -9.19 -10.09 -16.86
N MET A 221 -8.77 -9.01 -16.19
CA MET A 221 -9.46 -7.73 -16.23
C MET A 221 -9.53 -7.18 -17.65
N GLY A 222 -8.42 -7.21 -18.39
CA GLY A 222 -8.38 -6.75 -19.77
C GLY A 222 -9.33 -7.52 -20.70
N LEU A 223 -9.55 -8.82 -20.46
CA LEU A 223 -10.54 -9.61 -21.20
C LEU A 223 -11.98 -9.29 -20.76
N VAL A 224 -12.22 -9.11 -19.46
CA VAL A 224 -13.57 -8.84 -18.91
C VAL A 224 -14.06 -7.44 -19.31
N THR A 225 -13.15 -6.47 -19.41
CA THR A 225 -13.46 -5.07 -19.75
C THR A 225 -13.27 -4.77 -21.23
N ASP A 226 -13.01 -5.79 -22.07
CA ASP A 226 -12.71 -5.65 -23.51
C ASP A 226 -11.61 -4.60 -23.81
N SER A 227 -10.69 -4.40 -22.86
CA SER A 227 -9.69 -3.33 -22.91
C SER A 227 -8.37 -3.76 -23.58
N VAL A 228 -8.20 -5.06 -23.83
CA VAL A 228 -7.08 -5.61 -24.59
C VAL A 228 -7.58 -6.60 -25.63
N SER A 229 -6.80 -6.82 -26.70
CA SER A 229 -7.13 -7.87 -27.67
C SER A 229 -7.20 -9.24 -26.99
N SER A 230 -8.08 -10.13 -27.46
CA SER A 230 -8.25 -11.47 -26.87
C SER A 230 -6.94 -12.25 -26.82
N THR A 231 -6.09 -12.10 -27.85
CA THR A 231 -4.75 -12.72 -27.88
C THR A 231 -3.88 -12.22 -26.74
N VAL A 232 -3.79 -10.89 -26.54
CA VAL A 232 -3.00 -10.29 -25.46
C VAL A 232 -3.52 -10.72 -24.09
N GLY A 233 -4.84 -10.67 -23.89
CA GLY A 233 -5.47 -11.08 -22.63
C GLY A 233 -5.16 -12.52 -22.27
N TRP A 234 -5.38 -13.47 -23.18
CA TRP A 234 -5.07 -14.88 -22.93
C TRP A 234 -3.58 -15.16 -22.74
N VAL A 235 -2.70 -14.44 -23.44
CA VAL A 235 -1.25 -14.52 -23.22
C VAL A 235 -0.88 -14.09 -21.81
N LEU A 236 -1.40 -12.95 -21.33
CA LEU A 236 -1.16 -12.47 -19.97
C LEU A 236 -1.67 -13.46 -18.92
N VAL A 237 -2.88 -14.01 -19.11
CA VAL A 237 -3.45 -15.04 -18.23
C VAL A 237 -2.54 -16.28 -18.18
N ALA A 238 -2.13 -16.80 -19.34
CA ALA A 238 -1.27 -17.97 -19.41
C ALA A 238 0.10 -17.72 -18.75
N VAL A 239 0.73 -16.59 -19.04
CA VAL A 239 2.02 -16.21 -18.46
C VAL A 239 1.93 -16.08 -16.94
N GLY A 240 0.91 -15.37 -16.44
CA GLY A 240 0.69 -15.20 -15.00
C GLY A 240 0.44 -16.54 -14.30
N ALA A 241 -0.44 -17.39 -14.85
CA ALA A 241 -0.76 -18.70 -14.27
C ALA A 241 0.45 -19.65 -14.26
N VAL A 242 1.23 -19.68 -15.35
CA VAL A 242 2.45 -20.49 -15.44
C VAL A 242 3.50 -20.00 -14.44
N ALA A 243 3.72 -18.69 -14.36
CA ALA A 243 4.68 -18.12 -13.42
C ALA A 243 4.31 -18.43 -11.95
N ILE A 244 3.05 -18.32 -11.57
CA ILE A 244 2.55 -18.75 -10.24
C ILE A 244 2.84 -20.24 -10.01
N GLY A 245 2.51 -21.09 -10.99
CA GLY A 245 2.74 -22.53 -10.91
C GLY A 245 4.22 -22.90 -10.76
N VAL A 246 5.11 -22.20 -11.47
CA VAL A 246 6.56 -22.38 -11.38
C VAL A 246 7.08 -21.95 -10.00
N MET A 247 6.66 -20.78 -9.50
CA MET A 247 7.07 -20.32 -8.17
C MET A 247 6.66 -21.30 -7.07
N HIS A 248 5.42 -21.81 -7.10
CA HIS A 248 4.95 -22.82 -6.15
C HIS A 248 5.76 -24.13 -6.19
N ARG A 249 6.33 -24.48 -7.35
CA ARG A 249 7.16 -25.69 -7.51
C ARG A 249 8.62 -25.47 -7.13
N LEU A 250 9.14 -24.25 -7.25
CA LEU A 250 10.53 -23.90 -6.90
C LEU A 250 10.72 -23.63 -5.40
N PHE A 251 9.68 -23.19 -4.69
CA PHE A 251 9.72 -22.95 -3.24
C PHE A 251 8.79 -23.86 -2.40
N PRO A 252 8.82 -25.20 -2.55
CA PRO A 252 8.01 -26.11 -1.73
C PRO A 252 8.55 -26.26 -0.29
N ALA A 253 9.78 -25.81 -0.03
CA ALA A 253 10.54 -26.09 1.19
C ALA A 253 10.03 -25.33 2.44
N GLU A 254 9.45 -24.15 2.29
CA GLU A 254 9.01 -23.31 3.43
C GLU A 254 7.78 -23.92 4.13
N LYS A 255 6.85 -24.50 3.37
CA LYS A 255 5.70 -25.23 3.94
C LYS A 255 6.11 -26.51 4.66
N LYS A 256 7.10 -27.23 4.13
CA LYS A 256 7.57 -28.49 4.72
C LYS A 256 8.34 -28.23 6.00
N ALA A 257 9.24 -27.24 6.02
CA ALA A 257 9.99 -26.84 7.20
C ALA A 257 9.09 -26.33 8.34
N VAL A 258 8.03 -25.57 8.04
CA VAL A 258 7.06 -25.12 9.04
C VAL A 258 6.19 -26.28 9.54
N ALA A 259 5.75 -27.17 8.65
CA ALA A 259 4.98 -28.36 9.04
C ALA A 259 5.82 -29.30 9.93
N ASP A 260 7.10 -29.49 9.58
CA ASP A 260 8.04 -30.29 10.34
C ASP A 260 8.36 -29.62 11.69
N ALA A 261 8.56 -28.30 11.74
CA ALA A 261 8.77 -27.56 13.00
C ALA A 261 7.54 -27.54 13.92
N VAL A 262 6.33 -27.50 13.36
CA VAL A 262 5.08 -27.63 14.12
C VAL A 262 4.85 -29.08 14.59
N ALA A 263 5.34 -30.06 13.84
CA ALA A 263 5.29 -31.47 14.22
C ALA A 263 6.32 -31.83 15.31
N ASP A 264 7.50 -31.20 15.29
CA ASP A 264 8.59 -31.37 16.27
C ASP A 264 8.46 -30.46 17.50
N ALA A 265 7.52 -29.51 17.51
CA ALA A 265 7.22 -28.72 18.69
C ALA A 265 6.78 -29.66 19.83
N PRO A 266 7.44 -29.64 21.00
CA PRO A 266 7.12 -30.55 22.10
C PRO A 266 5.65 -30.36 22.51
N ARG A 267 4.83 -31.37 22.20
CA ARG A 267 3.42 -31.42 22.58
C ARG A 267 3.33 -31.47 24.11
N GLY A 268 3.01 -30.33 24.71
CA GLY A 268 2.50 -30.22 26.07
C GLY A 268 3.48 -30.69 27.15
N GLN A 269 4.12 -29.73 27.82
CA GLN A 269 4.37 -29.92 29.25
C GLN A 269 2.99 -30.04 29.92
N GLU A 270 2.59 -31.26 30.25
CA GLU A 270 1.53 -31.52 31.21
C GLU A 270 1.82 -30.68 32.46
N THR A 271 0.92 -29.77 32.80
CA THR A 271 1.01 -29.00 34.03
C THR A 271 0.77 -29.97 35.20
N PRO A 272 1.75 -30.27 36.08
CA PRO A 272 1.50 -31.15 37.21
C PRO A 272 0.79 -30.35 38.30
N GLY A 273 -0.42 -30.79 38.67
CA GLY A 273 -1.02 -30.49 39.97
C GLY A 273 -1.95 -29.28 40.02
N ALA A 274 -3.21 -29.48 39.63
CA ALA A 274 -4.30 -28.68 40.17
C ALA A 274 -4.43 -28.98 41.68
N ALA A 275 -3.90 -28.08 42.52
CA ALA A 275 -4.14 -28.12 43.96
C ALA A 275 -5.63 -27.82 44.23
N GLN A 276 -6.29 -28.73 44.94
CA GLN A 276 -7.66 -28.56 45.45
C GLN A 276 -7.78 -27.29 46.30
N PRO A 277 -8.89 -26.53 46.20
CA PRO A 277 -9.16 -25.44 47.13
C PRO A 277 -9.51 -26.00 48.53
N PRO A 278 -9.08 -25.33 49.62
CA PRO A 278 -9.37 -25.79 50.97
C PRO A 278 -10.86 -25.64 51.29
N SER A 279 -11.47 -26.72 51.78
CA SER A 279 -12.72 -26.69 52.51
C SER A 279 -12.47 -26.07 53.89
N THR A 280 -13.14 -24.97 54.22
CA THR A 280 -13.22 -24.47 55.59
C THR A 280 -14.67 -24.47 56.09
N PRO A 281 -14.87 -24.80 57.38
CA PRO A 281 -16.17 -25.07 58.00
C PRO A 281 -17.02 -23.83 58.26
#